data_AF-A0A3D0SPS8-F1
#
_entry.id   AF-A0A3D0SPS8-F1
#
_cell.length_a   1.000
_cell.length_b   1.000
_cell.length_c   1.000
_cell.angle_alpha   90.00
_cell.angle_beta   90.00
_cell.angle_gamma   90.00
#
_symmetry.space_group_name_H-M   'P 1'
#
loop_
_entity.id
_entity.type
_entity.pdbx_description
1 polymer ?
#
loop_
_entity_poly.entity_id
_entity_poly.type
_entity_poly.pdbx_seq_one_letter_code
_entity_poly.pdbx_strand_id
1 'polypeptide(L)'
;LGGSQIAARARLYVNASGAAYEYGKLAAVIASGNFTEEFWQLGDAEHCADCESLNSQGWVKIGTLGTVPRAGATECLVNCQCEIRYR
;
A
#
# COMPACT_ATOMS: atom_id res chain seq x y z
N LEU A 1 29.53 12.25 -5.88
CA LEU A 1 28.14 11.83 -5.57
C LEU A 1 27.79 12.42 -4.20
N GLY A 2 26.88 13.38 -4.16
CA GLY A 2 26.55 14.11 -2.91
C GLY A 2 25.70 13.25 -1.96
N GLY A 3 25.86 13.44 -0.65
CA GLY A 3 25.18 12.65 0.39
C GLY A 3 23.65 12.61 0.29
N SER A 4 23.02 13.63 -0.29
CA SER A 4 21.57 13.67 -0.56
C SER A 4 21.12 12.62 -1.58
N GLN A 5 21.93 12.36 -2.62
CA GLN A 5 21.63 11.36 -3.64
C GLN A 5 21.77 9.93 -3.09
N ILE A 6 22.66 9.73 -2.11
CA ILE A 6 22.86 8.45 -1.41
C ILE A 6 21.65 8.19 -0.48
N ALA A 7 21.19 9.20 0.26
CA ALA A 7 20.01 9.07 1.13
C ALA A 7 18.72 8.80 0.35
N ALA A 8 18.53 9.46 -0.81
CA ALA A 8 17.39 9.22 -1.69
C ALA A 8 17.37 7.78 -2.23
N ARG A 9 18.54 7.24 -2.60
CA ARG A 9 18.67 5.84 -3.04
C ARG A 9 18.44 4.83 -1.92
N ALA A 10 18.95 5.10 -0.73
CA ALA A 10 18.70 4.24 0.43
C ALA A 10 17.19 4.11 0.73
N ARG A 11 16.43 5.21 0.60
CA ARG A 11 14.96 5.17 0.75
C ARG A 11 14.27 4.31 -0.31
N LEU A 12 14.76 4.28 -1.55
CA LEU A 12 14.17 3.41 -2.58
C LEU A 12 14.31 1.91 -2.22
N TYR A 13 15.45 1.50 -1.67
CA TYR A 13 15.64 0.12 -1.23
C TYR A 13 14.78 -0.23 -0.01
N VAL A 14 14.62 0.70 0.93
CA VAL A 14 13.71 0.53 2.09
C VAL A 14 12.24 0.52 1.65
N ASN A 15 11.85 1.35 0.68
CA ASN A 15 10.48 1.39 0.19
C ASN A 15 10.14 0.16 -0.67
N ALA A 16 11.12 -0.44 -1.35
CA ALA A 16 10.94 -1.68 -2.10
C ALA A 16 10.51 -2.86 -1.21
N SER A 17 10.94 -2.89 0.06
CA SER A 17 10.45 -3.91 1.02
C SER A 17 9.04 -3.61 1.54
N GLY A 18 8.58 -2.36 1.43
CA GLY A 18 7.24 -1.96 1.83
C GLY A 18 6.14 -2.72 1.09
N ALA A 19 6.29 -2.92 -0.23
CA ALA A 19 5.35 -3.73 -1.00
C ALA A 19 5.32 -5.19 -0.54
N ALA A 20 6.50 -5.79 -0.30
CA ALA A 20 6.61 -7.17 0.16
C ALA A 20 5.95 -7.38 1.53
N TYR A 21 6.08 -6.40 2.44
CA TYR A 21 5.41 -6.41 3.74
C TYR A 21 3.88 -6.40 3.60
N GLU A 22 3.32 -5.52 2.76
CA GLU A 22 1.88 -5.46 2.57
C GLU A 22 1.32 -6.72 1.88
N TYR A 23 2.03 -7.26 0.88
CA TYR A 23 1.64 -8.56 0.29
C TYR A 23 1.73 -9.71 1.29
N GLY A 24 2.73 -9.70 2.17
CA GLY A 24 2.85 -10.67 3.27
C GLY A 24 1.66 -10.60 4.23
N LYS A 25 1.22 -9.39 4.58
CA LYS A 25 0.01 -9.18 5.39
C LYS A 25 -1.24 -9.70 4.69
N LEU A 26 -1.43 -9.38 3.41
CA LEU A 26 -2.56 -9.88 2.62
C LEU A 26 -2.58 -11.41 2.58
N ALA A 27 -1.42 -12.04 2.34
CA ALA A 27 -1.31 -13.50 2.34
C ALA A 27 -1.66 -14.10 3.71
N ALA A 28 -1.21 -13.49 4.81
CA ALA A 28 -1.56 -13.93 6.16
C ALA A 28 -3.06 -13.79 6.46
N VAL A 29 -3.67 -12.69 6.02
CA VAL A 29 -5.12 -12.46 6.14
C VAL A 29 -5.90 -13.53 5.40
N ILE A 30 -5.55 -13.80 4.13
CA ILE A 30 -6.18 -14.85 3.32
C ILE A 30 -6.01 -16.23 3.98
N ALA A 31 -4.80 -16.55 4.46
CA ALA A 31 -4.51 -17.82 5.11
C ALA A 31 -5.28 -18.00 6.43
N SER A 32 -5.56 -16.90 7.15
CA SER A 32 -6.30 -16.95 8.40
C SER A 32 -7.79 -17.31 8.21
N GLY A 33 -8.38 -16.93 7.07
CA GLY A 33 -9.82 -17.10 6.81
C GLY A 33 -10.75 -16.30 7.73
N ASN A 34 -10.21 -15.43 8.59
CA ASN A 34 -10.98 -14.71 9.62
C ASN A 34 -11.59 -13.38 9.13
N PHE A 35 -11.15 -12.92 7.97
CA PHE A 35 -11.59 -11.66 7.36
C PHE A 35 -12.16 -11.95 5.98
N THR A 36 -13.11 -11.12 5.55
CA THR A 36 -13.80 -11.28 4.25
C THR A 36 -13.70 -10.03 3.39
N GLU A 37 -13.47 -8.88 4.01
CA GLU A 37 -13.43 -7.59 3.34
C GLU A 37 -12.11 -6.85 3.59
N GLU A 38 -11.75 -6.00 2.64
CA GLU A 38 -10.63 -5.07 2.71
C GLU A 38 -11.08 -3.65 2.37
N PHE A 39 -10.36 -2.66 2.89
CA PHE A 39 -10.62 -1.25 2.65
C PHE A 39 -9.32 -0.48 2.52
N TRP A 40 -9.21 0.33 1.47
CA TRP A 40 -8.10 1.23 1.26
C TRP A 40 -8.27 2.48 2.13
N GLN A 41 -7.55 2.56 3.24
CA GLN A 41 -7.59 3.70 4.15
C GLN A 41 -6.50 4.72 3.81
N LEU A 42 -6.92 5.96 3.60
CA LEU A 42 -6.03 7.11 3.47
C LEU A 42 -5.24 7.35 4.76
N GLY A 43 -3.91 7.53 4.63
CA GLY A 43 -2.99 7.83 5.74
C GLY A 43 -2.80 9.34 5.97
N ASP A 44 -1.95 9.73 6.91
CA ASP A 44 -1.64 11.16 7.17
C ASP A 44 -0.60 11.70 6.17
N ALA A 45 -1.04 11.93 4.93
CA ALA A 45 -0.22 12.46 3.83
C ALA A 45 -1.10 13.06 2.72
N GLU A 46 -0.51 13.80 1.79
CA GLU A 46 -1.19 14.13 0.53
C GLU A 46 -1.47 12.86 -0.30
N HIS A 47 -2.60 12.85 -1.01
CA HIS A 47 -3.06 11.69 -1.76
C HIS A 47 -3.19 11.97 -3.25
N CYS A 48 -2.79 11.01 -4.06
CA CYS A 48 -3.06 11.04 -5.50
C CYS A 48 -4.50 10.59 -5.80
N ALA A 49 -4.95 10.87 -7.03
CA ALA A 49 -6.29 10.52 -7.50
C ALA A 49 -6.56 9.00 -7.41
N ASP A 50 -5.55 8.15 -7.65
CA ASP A 50 -5.70 6.70 -7.51
C ASP A 50 -6.02 6.30 -6.06
N CYS A 51 -5.37 6.92 -5.08
CA CYS A 51 -5.59 6.64 -3.67
C CYS A 51 -6.99 7.07 -3.23
N GLU A 52 -7.46 8.24 -3.69
CA GLU A 52 -8.82 8.70 -3.42
C GLU A 52 -9.87 7.79 -4.07
N SER A 53 -9.62 7.34 -5.31
CA SER A 53 -10.48 6.39 -6.02
C SER A 53 -10.58 5.05 -5.29
N LEU A 54 -9.44 4.47 -4.86
CA LEU A 54 -9.41 3.24 -4.07
C LEU A 54 -10.13 3.39 -2.73
N ASN A 55 -9.91 4.50 -2.03
CA ASN A 55 -10.61 4.80 -0.77
C ASN A 55 -12.13 4.96 -0.99
N SER A 56 -12.56 5.55 -2.11
CA SER A 56 -13.98 5.78 -2.39
C SER A 56 -14.80 4.50 -2.58
N GLN A 57 -14.14 3.36 -2.87
CA GLN A 57 -14.80 2.06 -3.00
C GLN A 57 -15.36 1.53 -1.68
N GLY A 58 -14.87 2.03 -0.53
CA GLY A 58 -15.26 1.54 0.79
C GLY A 58 -14.79 0.11 1.04
N TRP A 59 -15.54 -0.62 1.87
CA TRP A 59 -15.26 -2.03 2.15
C TRP A 59 -15.66 -2.90 0.96
N VAL A 60 -14.69 -3.63 0.41
CA VAL A 60 -14.85 -4.54 -0.72
C VAL A 60 -14.37 -5.92 -0.34
N LYS A 61 -14.70 -6.95 -1.12
CA LYS A 61 -14.19 -8.30 -0.90
C LYS A 61 -12.66 -8.32 -0.96
N ILE A 62 -12.00 -9.11 -0.10
CA ILE A 62 -10.54 -9.28 -0.15
C ILE A 62 -10.08 -9.71 -1.56
N GLY A 63 -9.10 -8.99 -2.10
CA GLY A 63 -8.58 -9.14 -3.45
C GLY A 63 -9.21 -8.21 -4.49
N THR A 64 -10.29 -7.50 -4.16
CA THR A 64 -10.95 -6.56 -5.08
C THR A 64 -10.13 -5.29 -5.30
N LEU A 65 -9.38 -4.80 -4.29
CA LEU A 65 -8.52 -3.62 -4.47
C LEU A 65 -7.43 -3.84 -5.52
N GLY A 66 -7.06 -5.10 -5.80
CA GLY A 66 -6.15 -5.48 -6.89
C GLY A 66 -4.68 -5.06 -6.69
N THR A 67 -4.39 -4.29 -5.64
CA THR A 67 -3.05 -3.82 -5.31
C THR A 67 -2.91 -3.52 -3.82
N VAL A 68 -1.68 -3.28 -3.38
CA VAL A 68 -1.36 -2.88 -2.01
C VAL A 68 -0.58 -1.57 -2.01
N PRO A 69 -0.62 -0.78 -0.91
CA PRO A 69 0.23 0.39 -0.78
C PRO A 69 1.70 0.05 -1.05
N ARG A 70 2.40 0.98 -1.72
CA ARG A 70 3.82 0.89 -2.08
C ARG A 70 4.15 -0.16 -3.14
N ALA A 71 3.16 -0.86 -3.72
CA ALA A 71 3.36 -1.81 -4.82
C ALA A 71 3.72 -1.16 -6.17
N GLY A 72 3.70 0.16 -6.27
CA GLY A 72 4.01 0.86 -7.54
C GLY A 72 2.81 1.03 -8.48
N ALA A 73 1.61 0.59 -8.09
CA ALA A 73 0.41 0.61 -8.94
C ALA A 73 -0.44 1.89 -8.83
N THR A 74 -0.05 2.84 -7.98
CA THR A 74 -0.68 4.17 -7.86
C THR A 74 0.31 5.24 -8.29
N GLU A 75 -0.15 6.46 -8.57
CA GLU A 75 0.73 7.62 -8.83
C GLU A 75 1.75 7.88 -7.69
N CYS A 76 1.42 7.51 -6.45
CA CYS A 76 2.35 7.59 -5.32
C CYS A 76 3.51 6.57 -5.40
N LEU A 77 3.42 5.58 -6.29
CA LEU A 77 4.37 4.50 -6.51
C LEU A 77 4.74 3.78 -5.18
N VAL A 78 6.04 3.61 -4.93
CA VAL A 78 6.58 3.02 -3.70
C VAL A 78 6.51 3.97 -2.49
N ASN A 79 6.09 5.23 -2.70
CA ASN A 79 5.99 6.25 -1.66
C ASN A 79 4.56 6.38 -1.08
N CYS A 80 3.63 5.52 -1.49
CA CYS A 80 2.25 5.54 -0.99
C CYS A 80 2.21 5.32 0.54
N GLN A 81 1.53 6.23 1.24
CA GLN A 81 1.39 6.23 2.70
C GLN A 81 0.01 5.74 3.16
N CYS A 82 -0.79 5.16 2.26
CA CYS A 82 -2.07 4.56 2.60
C CYS A 82 -1.88 3.20 3.29
N GLU A 83 -2.96 2.68 3.87
CA GLU A 83 -3.00 1.39 4.55
C GLU A 83 -4.20 0.57 4.08
N ILE A 84 -4.11 -0.76 4.16
CA ILE A 84 -5.29 -1.63 4.00
C ILE A 84 -5.78 -2.06 5.37
N ARG A 85 -7.09 -1.90 5.60
CA ARG A 85 -7.81 -2.48 6.74
C ARG A 85 -8.54 -3.73 6.30
N TYR A 86 -8.68 -4.69 7.21
CA TYR A 86 -9.37 -5.96 7.00
C TYR A 86 -10.44 -6.16 8.07
N ARG A 87 -11.58 -6.73 7.70
CA ARG A 87 -12.67 -7.09 8.62
C ARG A 87 -13.40 -8.35 8.19
#